data_AF-A0A7V7KGT3-F1
#
_entry.id   AF-A0A7V7KGT3-F1
#
_cell.length_a   1.000
_cell.length_b   1.000
_cell.length_c   1.000
_cell.angle_alpha   90.00
_cell.angle_beta   90.00
_cell.angle_gamma   90.00
#
_symmetry.space_group_name_H-M   'P 1'
#
loop_
_entity.id
_entity.type
_entity.pdbx_description
1 polymer ?
#
loop_
_entity_poly.entity_id
_entity_poly.type
_entity_poly.pdbx_seq_one_letter_code
_entity_poly.pdbx_strand_id
1 'polypeptide(L)'
;MRQPAQSGFTLVEALVAVLVLSLGLLGVAAMQLKALQSAHMGYQRAVVSLAAIDAQERAWAGLSQASTHACPDTSAFENAWVSHWFNDMLIDAGSSLSGSDCTYTATIDWQEERYATGESGMAFVYQFQLPEL
;
A
#
# COMPACT_ATOMS: atom_id res chain seq x y z
N MET A 1 -48.92 48.94 12.02
CA MET A 1 -48.01 47.78 12.03
C MET A 1 -46.60 48.32 12.14
N ARG A 2 -45.92 48.13 13.28
CA ARG A 2 -44.53 48.59 13.47
C ARG A 2 -43.60 47.56 12.82
N GLN A 3 -42.94 47.94 11.74
CA GLN A 3 -41.87 47.12 11.16
C GLN A 3 -40.66 47.21 12.11
N PRO A 4 -40.11 46.10 12.60
CA PRO A 4 -38.87 46.12 13.36
C PRO A 4 -37.75 46.65 12.45
N ALA A 5 -36.95 47.59 12.96
CA ALA A 5 -35.79 48.10 12.25
C ALA A 5 -34.76 46.97 12.08
N GLN A 6 -34.42 46.64 10.85
CA GLN A 6 -33.41 45.64 10.51
C GLN A 6 -32.03 46.20 10.88
N SER A 7 -31.42 45.68 11.95
CA SER A 7 -30.03 46.01 12.30
C SER A 7 -29.11 45.39 11.25
N GLY A 8 -28.43 46.23 10.47
CA GLY A 8 -27.42 45.80 9.51
C GLY A 8 -26.21 45.15 10.18
N PHE A 9 -25.55 44.27 9.46
CA PHE A 9 -24.36 43.54 9.90
C PHE A 9 -23.13 44.46 9.93
N THR A 10 -22.29 44.35 10.96
CA THR A 10 -21.09 45.19 11.06
C THR A 10 -19.93 44.62 10.24
N LEU A 11 -18.99 45.45 9.78
CA LEU A 11 -17.80 44.99 9.03
C LEU A 11 -16.94 44.02 9.85
N VAL A 12 -16.87 44.23 11.17
CA VAL A 12 -16.18 43.34 12.11
C VAL A 12 -16.83 41.96 12.14
N GLU A 13 -18.16 41.90 12.12
CA GLU A 13 -18.91 40.63 12.12
C GLU A 13 -18.63 39.81 10.85
N ALA A 14 -18.47 40.48 9.70
CA ALA A 14 -18.10 39.83 8.43
C ALA A 14 -16.69 39.28 8.44
N LEU A 15 -15.75 40.03 8.99
CA LEU A 15 -14.37 39.56 9.14
C LEU A 15 -14.29 38.36 10.09
N VAL A 16 -15.03 38.37 11.20
CA VAL A 16 -15.10 37.23 12.11
C VAL A 16 -15.74 36.02 11.43
N ALA A 17 -16.83 36.20 10.68
CA ALA A 17 -17.47 35.11 9.95
C ALA A 17 -16.53 34.47 8.91
N VAL A 18 -15.81 35.27 8.13
CA VAL A 18 -14.83 34.79 7.15
C VAL A 18 -13.66 34.09 7.85
N LEU A 19 -13.19 34.62 8.98
CA LEU A 19 -12.14 33.98 9.77
C LEU A 19 -12.57 32.58 10.24
N VAL A 20 -13.74 32.46 10.87
CA VAL A 20 -14.27 31.18 11.36
C VAL A 20 -14.47 30.21 10.20
N LEU A 21 -15.01 30.67 9.08
CA LEU A 21 -15.21 29.86 7.87
C LEU A 21 -13.87 29.36 7.32
N SER A 22 -12.86 30.22 7.22
CA SER A 22 -11.54 29.85 6.73
C SER A 22 -10.86 28.78 7.59
N LEU A 23 -10.98 28.88 8.92
CA LEU A 23 -10.48 27.87 9.86
C LEU A 23 -11.23 26.54 9.69
N GLY A 24 -12.55 26.59 9.49
CA GLY A 24 -13.37 25.41 9.20
C GLY A 24 -12.94 24.69 7.92
N LEU A 25 -12.70 25.44 6.83
CA LEU A 25 -12.24 24.88 5.56
C LEU A 25 -10.84 24.27 5.66
N LEU A 26 -9.91 24.91 6.39
CA LEU A 26 -8.59 24.34 6.65
C LEU A 26 -8.68 23.02 7.43
N GLY A 27 -9.60 22.93 8.39
CA GLY A 27 -9.88 21.69 9.11
C GLY A 27 -10.35 20.56 8.18
N VAL A 28 -11.26 20.86 7.24
CA VAL A 28 -11.73 19.88 6.23
C VAL A 28 -10.60 19.46 5.29
N ALA A 29 -9.79 20.41 4.81
CA ALA A 29 -8.65 20.11 3.95
C ALA A 29 -7.64 19.18 4.65
N ALA A 30 -7.33 19.43 5.92
CA ALA A 30 -6.46 18.57 6.72
C ALA A 30 -7.03 17.15 6.87
N MET A 31 -8.35 17.02 7.08
CA MET A 31 -9.01 15.71 7.13
C MET A 31 -8.96 14.98 5.78
N GLN A 32 -9.16 15.69 4.67
CA GLN A 32 -9.06 15.11 3.33
C GLN A 32 -7.64 14.60 3.02
N LEU A 33 -6.60 15.36 3.38
CA LEU A 33 -5.22 14.92 3.22
C LEU A 33 -4.92 13.65 4.03
N LYS A 34 -5.40 13.57 5.27
CA LYS A 34 -5.26 12.36 6.09
C LYS A 34 -6.00 11.17 5.50
N ALA A 35 -7.19 11.38 4.95
CA ALA A 35 -7.95 10.33 4.28
C ALA A 35 -7.22 9.81 3.04
N LEU A 36 -6.65 10.70 2.22
CA LEU A 36 -5.83 10.33 1.06
C LEU A 36 -4.59 9.54 1.48
N GLN A 37 -3.88 9.99 2.51
CA GLN A 37 -2.74 9.28 3.05
C GLN A 37 -3.14 7.87 3.50
N SER A 38 -4.24 7.73 4.25
CA SER A 38 -4.73 6.42 4.68
C SER A 38 -5.11 5.50 3.52
N ALA A 39 -5.74 6.05 2.46
CA ALA A 39 -6.11 5.29 1.28
C ALA A 39 -4.87 4.81 0.51
N HIS A 40 -3.85 5.66 0.37
CA HIS A 40 -2.60 5.31 -0.29
C HIS A 40 -1.88 4.15 0.43
N MET A 41 -1.85 4.17 1.76
CA MET A 41 -1.29 3.07 2.56
C MET A 41 -2.04 1.75 2.37
N GLY A 42 -3.38 1.81 2.31
CA GLY A 42 -4.20 0.63 2.01
C GLY A 42 -3.93 0.08 0.62
N TYR A 43 -3.74 0.97 -0.36
CA TYR A 43 -3.38 0.60 -1.73
C TYR A 43 -2.02 -0.12 -1.79
N GLN A 44 -0.97 0.43 -1.17
CA GLN A 44 0.36 -0.22 -1.14
C GLN A 44 0.29 -1.64 -0.55
N ARG A 45 -0.45 -1.83 0.55
CA ARG A 45 -0.62 -3.17 1.16
C ARG A 45 -1.38 -4.14 0.26
N ALA A 46 -2.37 -3.66 -0.47
CA ALA A 46 -3.06 -4.47 -1.47
C ALA A 46 -2.11 -4.90 -2.60
N VAL A 47 -1.25 -3.99 -3.08
CA VAL A 47 -0.22 -4.29 -4.09
C VAL A 47 0.79 -5.31 -3.58
N VAL A 48 1.27 -5.18 -2.33
CA VAL A 48 2.15 -6.17 -1.69
C VAL A 48 1.49 -7.55 -1.60
N SER A 49 0.22 -7.60 -1.20
CA SER A 49 -0.54 -8.86 -1.19
C SER A 49 -0.65 -9.48 -2.58
N LEU A 50 -0.86 -8.67 -3.61
CA LEU A 50 -0.90 -9.15 -4.99
C LEU A 50 0.46 -9.67 -5.45
N ALA A 51 1.55 -8.99 -5.09
CA ALA A 51 2.90 -9.46 -5.39
C ALA A 51 3.19 -10.83 -4.77
N ALA A 52 2.74 -11.06 -3.53
CA ALA A 52 2.89 -12.37 -2.88
C ALA A 52 2.09 -13.48 -3.58
N ILE A 53 0.86 -13.19 -4.01
CA ILE A 53 0.02 -14.12 -4.76
C ILE A 53 0.65 -14.42 -6.15
N ASP A 54 1.19 -13.41 -6.83
CA ASP A 54 1.89 -13.58 -8.11
C ASP A 54 3.13 -14.48 -7.97
N ALA A 55 3.88 -14.39 -6.86
CA ALA A 55 4.98 -15.31 -6.59
C ALA A 55 4.50 -16.77 -6.49
N GLN A 56 3.36 -17.01 -5.84
CA GLN A 56 2.72 -18.31 -5.80
C GLN A 56 2.31 -18.77 -7.20
N GLU A 57 1.63 -17.92 -7.96
CA GLU A 57 1.17 -18.26 -9.32
C GLU A 57 2.33 -18.62 -10.25
N ARG A 58 3.48 -17.93 -10.14
CA ARG A 58 4.70 -18.28 -10.88
C ARG A 58 5.24 -19.65 -10.52
N ALA A 59 5.22 -20.00 -9.23
CA ALA A 59 5.63 -21.33 -8.78
C ALA A 59 4.68 -22.43 -9.33
N TRP A 60 3.37 -22.19 -9.35
CA TRP A 60 2.38 -23.08 -9.98
C TRP A 60 2.57 -23.20 -11.49
N ALA A 61 2.85 -22.09 -12.17
CA ALA A 61 3.16 -22.08 -13.59
C ALA A 61 4.44 -22.88 -13.89
N GLY A 62 5.46 -22.80 -13.03
CA GLY A 62 6.67 -23.61 -13.14
C GLY A 62 6.38 -25.10 -12.97
N LEU A 63 5.60 -25.48 -11.95
CA LEU A 63 5.21 -26.87 -11.70
C LEU A 63 4.46 -27.48 -12.90
N SER A 64 3.52 -26.73 -13.49
CA SER A 64 2.71 -27.23 -14.62
C SER A 64 3.51 -27.40 -15.92
N GLN A 65 4.62 -26.67 -16.08
CA GLN A 65 5.50 -26.78 -17.25
C GLN A 65 6.61 -27.82 -17.08
N ALA A 66 6.89 -28.26 -15.86
CA ALA A 66 7.94 -29.22 -15.57
C ALA A 66 7.55 -30.63 -16.06
N SER A 67 8.35 -31.21 -16.95
CA SER A 67 8.13 -32.56 -17.47
C SER A 67 8.15 -33.66 -16.39
N THR A 68 8.85 -33.40 -15.28
CA THR A 68 8.96 -34.31 -14.14
C THR A 68 8.00 -33.97 -13.00
N HIS A 69 7.10 -32.99 -13.17
CA HIS A 69 6.29 -32.41 -12.08
C HIS A 69 7.11 -32.03 -10.83
N ALA A 70 8.37 -31.68 -11.05
CA ALA A 70 9.25 -31.24 -9.98
C ALA A 70 8.96 -29.78 -9.64
N CYS A 71 8.99 -29.46 -8.36
CA CYS A 71 8.84 -28.10 -7.88
C CYS A 71 9.99 -27.20 -8.38
N PRO A 72 9.68 -26.01 -8.92
CA PRO A 72 10.69 -25.11 -9.45
C PRO A 72 11.54 -24.47 -8.33
N ASP A 73 12.84 -24.31 -8.56
CA ASP A 73 13.68 -23.51 -7.68
C ASP A 73 13.25 -22.03 -7.72
N THR A 74 13.31 -21.31 -6.59
CA THR A 74 12.92 -19.89 -6.52
C THR A 74 13.71 -19.02 -7.47
N SER A 75 14.99 -19.35 -7.69
CA SER A 75 15.88 -18.63 -8.61
C SER A 75 15.36 -18.59 -10.06
N ALA A 76 14.48 -19.54 -10.45
CA ALA A 76 13.90 -19.59 -11.79
C ALA A 76 12.93 -18.43 -12.07
N PHE A 77 12.31 -17.84 -11.05
CA PHE A 77 11.30 -16.79 -11.22
C PHE A 77 11.51 -15.56 -10.33
N GLU A 78 12.37 -15.63 -9.32
CA GLU A 78 12.62 -14.54 -8.36
C GLU A 78 13.05 -13.24 -9.06
N ASN A 79 14.04 -13.28 -9.95
CA ASN A 79 14.51 -12.07 -10.64
C ASN A 79 13.39 -11.40 -11.48
N ALA A 80 12.57 -12.20 -12.15
CA ALA A 80 11.46 -11.70 -12.95
C ALA A 80 10.35 -11.12 -12.07
N TRP A 81 10.08 -11.76 -10.92
CA TRP A 81 9.14 -11.27 -9.92
C TRP A 81 9.63 -9.96 -9.28
N VAL A 82 10.88 -9.90 -8.83
CA VAL A 82 11.49 -8.70 -8.25
C VAL A 82 11.45 -7.54 -9.24
N SER A 83 11.86 -7.77 -10.49
CA SER A 83 11.85 -6.74 -11.52
C SER A 83 10.45 -6.23 -11.86
N HIS A 84 9.42 -7.07 -11.76
CA HIS A 84 8.05 -6.69 -12.08
C HIS A 84 7.43 -5.83 -10.99
N TRP A 85 7.66 -6.16 -9.72
CA TRP A 85 6.99 -5.52 -8.60
C TRP A 85 7.80 -4.41 -7.93
N PHE A 86 9.12 -4.53 -7.85
CA PHE A 86 9.96 -3.69 -6.98
C PHE A 86 10.89 -2.71 -7.71
N ASN A 87 10.85 -2.70 -9.04
CA ASN A 87 11.64 -1.74 -9.83
C ASN A 87 10.82 -0.51 -10.26
N ASP A 88 9.48 -0.59 -10.21
CA ASP A 88 8.57 0.45 -10.71
C ASP A 88 7.37 0.70 -9.78
N MET A 89 6.72 -0.35 -9.25
CA MET A 89 5.53 -0.20 -8.40
C MET A 89 5.82 -0.04 -6.90
N LEU A 90 6.79 -0.77 -6.38
CA LEU A 90 7.21 -0.73 -4.99
C LEU A 90 8.68 -0.35 -4.93
N ILE A 91 9.09 0.35 -3.89
CA ILE A 91 10.51 0.56 -3.60
C ILE A 91 11.00 -0.67 -2.84
N ASP A 92 11.93 -1.41 -3.44
CA ASP A 92 12.53 -2.57 -2.79
C ASP A 92 13.27 -2.17 -1.51
N ALA A 93 13.02 -2.87 -0.41
CA ALA A 93 13.78 -2.78 0.83
C ALA A 93 14.47 -4.09 1.20
N GLY A 94 14.49 -5.10 0.31
CA GLY A 94 15.12 -6.40 0.54
C GLY A 94 14.19 -7.59 0.30
N SER A 95 13.26 -7.47 -0.65
CA SER A 95 12.30 -8.52 -0.97
C SER A 95 13.00 -9.73 -1.57
N SER A 96 12.62 -10.92 -1.12
CA SER A 96 13.26 -12.18 -1.51
C SER A 96 12.29 -13.35 -1.48
N LEU A 97 12.62 -14.37 -2.27
CA LEU A 97 11.93 -15.66 -2.31
C LEU A 97 12.88 -16.75 -1.84
N SER A 98 12.46 -17.49 -0.82
CA SER A 98 13.20 -18.65 -0.34
C SER A 98 12.29 -19.86 -0.31
N GLY A 99 12.83 -21.04 -0.52
CA GLY A 99 12.06 -22.27 -0.45
C GLY A 99 12.86 -23.51 -0.77
N SER A 100 12.46 -24.62 -0.16
CA SER A 100 12.90 -25.98 -0.48
C SER A 100 11.70 -26.91 -0.38
N ASP A 101 11.78 -28.08 -1.01
CA ASP A 101 10.78 -29.15 -0.86
C ASP A 101 9.32 -28.66 -1.09
N CYS A 102 9.13 -27.93 -2.20
CA CYS A 102 7.83 -27.35 -2.59
C CYS A 102 7.22 -26.36 -1.59
N THR A 103 7.94 -25.96 -0.56
CA THR A 103 7.51 -24.96 0.43
C THR A 103 8.26 -23.66 0.17
N TYR A 104 7.50 -22.60 -0.07
CA TYR A 104 8.04 -21.30 -0.44
C TYR A 104 7.61 -20.24 0.56
N THR A 105 8.52 -19.31 0.80
CA THR A 105 8.34 -18.14 1.65
C THR A 105 8.71 -16.91 0.83
N ALA A 106 7.68 -16.13 0.47
CA ALA A 106 7.84 -14.81 -0.10
C ALA A 106 7.98 -13.81 1.04
N THR A 107 9.15 -13.20 1.16
CA THR A 107 9.41 -12.11 2.10
C THR A 107 9.41 -10.82 1.32
N ILE A 108 8.42 -9.98 1.56
CA ILE A 108 8.27 -8.69 0.89
C ILE A 108 8.63 -7.60 1.89
N ASP A 109 9.73 -6.91 1.62
CA ASP A 109 10.16 -5.72 2.35
C ASP A 109 10.05 -4.51 1.41
N TRP A 110 9.25 -3.52 1.80
CA TRP A 110 9.04 -2.31 1.03
C TRP A 110 9.12 -1.09 1.95
N GLN A 111 9.62 0.02 1.41
CA GLN A 111 9.63 1.27 2.16
C GLN A 111 8.21 1.86 2.23
N GLU A 112 7.56 1.73 3.39
CA GLU A 112 6.32 2.45 3.70
C GLU A 112 6.69 3.90 4.11
N GLU A 113 6.20 4.91 3.39
CA GLU A 113 6.50 6.34 3.65
C GLU A 113 6.17 6.80 5.09
N ARG A 114 5.32 6.03 5.81
CA ARG A 114 5.04 6.24 7.23
C ARG A 114 6.29 6.15 8.12
N TYR A 115 7.30 5.36 7.74
CA TYR A 115 8.50 5.12 8.54
C TYR A 115 9.74 5.88 8.02
N ALA A 116 9.53 7.09 7.49
CA ALA A 116 10.60 7.97 7.00
C ALA A 116 11.71 8.31 8.03
N THR A 117 11.56 7.93 9.30
CA THR A 117 12.55 8.09 10.38
C THR A 117 13.57 6.95 10.48
N GLY A 118 13.65 6.06 9.49
CA GLY A 118 14.67 5.01 9.44
C GLY A 118 14.34 3.74 10.22
N GLU A 119 13.08 3.56 10.63
CA GLU A 119 12.57 2.26 11.06
C GLU A 119 12.14 1.48 9.81
N SER A 120 12.81 0.38 9.50
CA SER A 120 12.25 -0.57 8.53
C SER A 120 10.94 -1.11 9.11
N GLY A 121 9.86 -1.02 8.34
CA GLY A 121 8.60 -1.64 8.71
C GLY A 121 8.77 -3.16 8.90
N MET A 122 7.80 -3.81 9.56
CA MET A 122 7.76 -5.26 9.60
C MET A 122 7.55 -5.80 8.17
N ALA A 123 8.47 -6.63 7.68
CA ALA A 123 8.32 -7.27 6.37
C ALA A 123 7.01 -8.08 6.29
N PHE A 124 6.35 -8.05 5.14
CA PHE A 124 5.20 -8.88 4.87
C PHE A 124 5.67 -10.25 4.42
N VAL A 125 5.45 -11.26 5.26
CA VAL A 125 5.85 -12.64 5.00
C VAL A 125 4.62 -13.43 4.55
N TYR A 126 4.71 -14.04 3.37
CA TYR A 126 3.67 -14.89 2.80
C TYR A 126 4.26 -16.27 2.49
N GLN A 127 3.76 -17.28 3.19
CA GLN A 127 4.20 -18.66 3.02
C GLN A 127 3.13 -19.46 2.26
N PHE A 128 3.57 -20.23 1.26
CA PHE A 128 2.71 -21.13 0.51
C PHE A 128 3.45 -22.44 0.22
N GLN A 129 2.69 -23.51 0.01
CA GLN A 129 3.23 -24.83 -0.30
C GLN A 129 2.52 -25.37 -1.55
N LEU A 130 3.28 -25.92 -2.48
CA LEU A 130 2.74 -26.66 -3.61
C LEU A 130 2.56 -28.14 -3.26
N PRO A 131 1.55 -28.81 -3.86
CA PRO A 131 1.37 -30.23 -3.68
C PRO A 131 2.53 -31.01 -4.30
N GLU A 132 2.93 -32.10 -3.64
CA GLU A 132 3.78 -33.12 -4.25
C GLU A 132 2.93 -33.95 -5.22
N LEU A 133 3.39 -34.10 -6.47
CA LEU A 133 2.71 -34.82 -7.55
C LEU A 133 3.36 -36.17 -7.84
#